data_AF-A0A524CYE5-F1
#
_entry.id   AF-A0A524CYE5-F1
#
_cell.length_a   1.000
_cell.length_b   1.000
_cell.length_c   1.000
_cell.angle_alpha   90.00
_cell.angle_beta   90.00
_cell.angle_gamma   90.00
#
_symmetry.space_group_name_H-M   'P 1'
#
loop_
_entity.id
_entity.type
_entity.pdbx_description
1 polymer ?
#
loop_
_entity_poly.entity_id
_entity_poly.type
_entity_poly.pdbx_seq_one_letter_code
_entity_poly.pdbx_strand_id
1 'polypeptide(L)'
;MRFKYKYTDYHIHTRWSHDIKEFGPSFEHYARIAEKKKINICFLEHYELFPIENDPTYPFYGGKIEQYLEEVDNVKATYDFVLSGLEIDYYEQREEELHNFMEEYGNQLDFIAGTLHETTIGYPVTTREKLVRL
;
A
#
# COMPACT_ATOMS: atom_id res chain seq x y z
N MET A 1 3.51 17.71 8.85
CA MET A 1 4.37 16.70 9.51
C MET A 1 5.82 17.14 9.49
N ARG A 2 6.59 16.85 10.54
CA ARG A 2 8.05 17.03 10.55
C ARG A 2 8.69 15.64 10.59
N PHE A 3 9.43 15.28 9.55
CA PHE A 3 10.12 13.99 9.49
C PHE A 3 11.21 13.89 10.55
N LYS A 4 11.33 12.72 11.18
CA LYS A 4 12.32 12.43 12.22
C LYS A 4 13.73 12.32 11.64
N TYR A 5 13.84 11.61 10.52
CA TYR A 5 15.11 11.37 9.83
C TYR A 5 15.23 12.16 8.53
N LYS A 6 16.46 12.23 7.99
CA LYS A 6 16.76 12.99 6.76
C LYS A 6 16.16 12.36 5.50
N TYR A 7 16.15 11.03 5.42
CA TYR A 7 15.72 10.29 4.25
C TYR A 7 14.39 9.60 4.52
N THR A 8 13.57 9.47 3.48
CA THR A 8 12.27 8.81 3.56
C THR A 8 12.12 7.85 2.39
N ASP A 9 11.69 6.64 2.67
CA ASP A 9 11.22 5.69 1.68
C ASP A 9 9.69 5.72 1.70
N TYR A 10 9.07 6.06 0.57
CA TYR A 10 7.62 6.25 0.49
C TYR A 10 6.87 5.03 -0.03
N HIS A 11 7.56 3.95 -0.41
CA HIS A 11 6.95 2.85 -1.17
C HIS A 11 7.41 1.50 -0.64
N ILE A 12 6.82 1.09 0.49
CA ILE A 12 7.11 -0.21 1.11
C ILE A 12 5.85 -1.07 1.17
N HIS A 13 5.98 -2.32 0.73
CA HIS A 13 4.94 -3.33 0.86
C HIS A 13 5.25 -4.34 1.96
N THR A 14 4.19 -4.86 2.58
CA THR A 14 4.24 -5.93 3.59
C THR A 14 3.34 -7.09 3.18
N ARG A 15 3.07 -8.02 4.11
CA ARG A 15 2.05 -9.08 3.93
C ARG A 15 0.64 -8.56 3.56
N TRP A 16 0.40 -7.25 3.66
CA TRP A 16 -0.81 -6.58 3.19
C TRP A 16 -0.83 -6.34 1.67
N SER A 17 0.25 -6.65 0.96
CA SER A 17 0.29 -6.71 -0.51
C SER A 17 0.15 -8.16 -1.00
N HIS A 18 -0.56 -8.34 -2.11
CA HIS A 18 -0.72 -9.64 -2.77
C HIS A 18 0.60 -10.17 -3.39
N ASP A 19 1.58 -9.30 -3.64
CA ASP A 19 2.92 -9.69 -4.09
C ASP A 19 3.73 -10.43 -3.02
N ILE A 20 3.33 -10.28 -1.75
CA ILE A 20 4.06 -10.81 -0.61
C ILE A 20 3.26 -11.98 -0.01
N LYS A 21 3.91 -13.14 0.07
CA LYS A 21 3.31 -14.34 0.66
C LYS A 21 2.87 -14.10 2.12
N GLU A 22 1.88 -14.87 2.58
CA GLU A 22 1.26 -14.80 3.91
C GLU A 22 2.28 -14.74 5.09
N PHE A 23 3.44 -15.38 4.94
CA PHE A 23 4.54 -15.36 5.93
C PHE A 23 5.56 -14.22 5.72
N GLY A 24 5.16 -13.15 5.03
CA GLY A 24 5.98 -12.00 4.71
C GLY A 24 6.30 -11.10 5.91
N PRO A 25 7.19 -10.11 5.72
CA PRO A 25 7.47 -9.12 6.75
C PRO A 25 6.20 -8.35 7.15
N SER A 26 6.06 -8.06 8.45
CA SER A 26 5.02 -7.18 8.98
C SER A 26 5.50 -5.73 9.00
N PHE A 27 4.62 -4.80 9.32
CA PHE A 27 4.96 -3.40 9.58
C PHE A 27 6.11 -3.25 10.59
N GLU A 28 6.04 -3.98 11.71
CA GLU A 28 7.06 -3.89 12.77
C GLU A 28 8.44 -4.39 12.30
N HIS A 29 8.49 -5.43 11.45
CA HIS A 29 9.74 -5.91 10.87
C HIS A 29 10.46 -4.80 10.10
N TYR A 30 9.73 -4.06 9.25
CA TYR A 30 10.30 -2.94 8.51
C TYR A 30 10.62 -1.74 9.41
N ALA A 31 9.74 -1.38 10.36
CA ALA A 31 9.96 -0.25 11.28
C ALA A 31 11.27 -0.42 12.07
N ARG A 32 11.55 -1.63 12.58
CA ARG A 32 12.81 -1.94 13.28
C ARG A 32 14.05 -1.79 12.40
N ILE A 33 13.95 -2.11 11.10
CA ILE A 33 15.06 -1.93 10.15
C ILE A 33 15.24 -0.45 9.84
N ALA A 34 14.15 0.26 9.53
CA ALA A 34 14.14 1.68 9.23
C ALA A 34 14.72 2.52 10.37
N GLU A 35 14.39 2.19 11.62
CA GLU A 35 14.98 2.84 12.79
C GLU A 35 16.50 2.70 12.84
N LYS A 36 17.00 1.47 12.69
CA LYS A 36 18.45 1.19 12.66
C LYS A 36 19.15 1.91 11.52
N LYS A 37 18.47 2.07 10.39
CA LYS A 37 18.98 2.78 9.21
C LYS A 37 18.75 4.29 9.24
N LYS A 38 17.98 4.79 10.22
CA LYS A 38 17.58 6.21 10.34
C LYS A 38 16.91 6.72 9.07
N ILE A 39 15.87 6.01 8.63
CA ILE A 39 15.05 6.33 7.46
C ILE A 39 13.59 6.40 7.94
N ASN A 40 12.83 7.42 7.52
CA ASN A 40 11.37 7.42 7.70
C ASN A 40 10.76 6.49 6.64
N ILE A 41 9.64 5.85 6.94
CA ILE A 41 9.03 4.90 5.99
C ILE A 41 7.54 5.16 5.83
N CYS A 42 7.03 4.96 4.62
CA CYS A 42 5.61 4.86 4.34
C CYS A 42 5.29 3.46 3.83
N PHE A 43 4.32 2.81 4.48
CA PHE A 43 3.73 1.60 3.90
C PHE A 43 2.74 2.03 2.83
N LEU A 44 2.85 1.42 1.64
CA LEU A 44 2.12 1.81 0.44
C LEU A 44 1.52 0.57 -0.21
N GLU A 45 0.66 -0.14 0.52
CA GLU A 45 0.14 -1.43 0.08
C GLU A 45 -0.73 -1.30 -1.17
N HIS A 46 -0.75 -2.36 -2.00
CA HIS A 46 -1.59 -2.40 -3.19
C HIS A 46 -3.07 -2.38 -2.81
N TYR A 47 -3.79 -1.36 -3.27
CA TYR A 47 -5.22 -1.22 -3.13
C TYR A 47 -5.87 -1.17 -4.51
N GLU A 48 -6.20 -2.36 -5.02
CA GLU A 48 -6.66 -2.55 -6.38
C GLU A 48 -8.15 -2.93 -6.38
N LEU A 49 -9.01 -2.00 -6.83
CA LEU A 49 -10.48 -2.17 -6.75
C LEU A 49 -10.96 -3.46 -7.43
N PHE A 50 -10.39 -3.82 -8.57
CA PHE A 50 -10.81 -5.01 -9.31
C PHE A 50 -10.48 -6.33 -8.56
N PRO A 51 -9.24 -6.60 -8.13
CA PRO A 51 -8.93 -7.76 -7.28
C PRO A 51 -9.70 -7.78 -5.95
N ILE A 52 -9.87 -6.63 -5.28
CA ILE A 52 -10.58 -6.54 -4.00
C ILE A 52 -12.00 -7.12 -4.06
N GLU A 53 -12.67 -7.03 -5.21
CA GLU A 53 -14.04 -7.53 -5.39
C GLU A 53 -14.09 -8.98 -5.86
N ASN A 54 -13.03 -9.44 -6.56
CA ASN A 54 -13.08 -10.67 -7.34
C ASN A 54 -12.16 -11.78 -6.82
N ASP A 55 -11.21 -11.47 -5.94
CA ASP A 55 -10.24 -12.42 -5.39
C ASP A 55 -10.32 -12.49 -3.86
N PRO A 56 -10.92 -13.56 -3.29
CA PRO A 56 -10.99 -13.79 -1.85
C PRO A 56 -9.64 -13.89 -1.14
N THR A 57 -8.56 -14.12 -1.89
CA THR A 57 -7.19 -14.17 -1.36
C THR A 57 -6.52 -12.80 -1.28
N TYR A 58 -7.12 -11.78 -1.93
CA TYR A 58 -6.58 -10.43 -1.90
C TYR A 58 -6.64 -9.85 -0.47
N PRO A 59 -5.57 -9.20 0.03
CA PRO A 59 -5.50 -8.77 1.43
C PRO A 59 -6.65 -7.86 1.89
N PHE A 60 -7.12 -6.98 1.00
CA PHE A 60 -8.22 -6.06 1.25
C PHE A 60 -9.63 -6.61 0.94
N TYR A 61 -9.74 -7.86 0.46
CA TYR A 61 -11.02 -8.49 0.16
C TYR A 61 -11.96 -8.49 1.36
N GLY A 62 -13.24 -8.19 1.12
CA GLY A 62 -14.27 -8.19 2.16
C GLY A 62 -14.22 -6.99 3.11
N GLY A 63 -13.69 -5.84 2.66
CA GLY A 63 -13.75 -4.58 3.41
C GLY A 63 -12.71 -4.46 4.53
N LYS A 64 -11.53 -5.05 4.37
CA LYS A 64 -10.50 -5.11 5.43
C LYS A 64 -9.66 -3.83 5.58
N ILE A 65 -10.05 -2.73 4.94
CA ILE A 65 -9.31 -1.46 5.01
C ILE A 65 -9.22 -0.92 6.45
N GLU A 66 -10.29 -1.02 7.24
CA GLU A 66 -10.27 -0.59 8.64
C GLU A 66 -9.27 -1.38 9.48
N GLN A 67 -9.12 -2.70 9.21
CA GLN A 67 -8.15 -3.55 9.89
C GLN A 67 -6.71 -3.14 9.53
N TYR A 68 -6.46 -2.81 8.27
CA TYR A 68 -5.16 -2.27 7.84
C TYR A 68 -4.84 -0.96 8.56
N LEU A 69 -5.80 -0.02 8.61
CA LEU A 69 -5.63 1.28 9.26
C LEU A 69 -5.36 1.11 10.76
N GLU A 70 -6.09 0.24 11.44
CA GLU A 70 -5.85 -0.09 12.85
C GLU A 70 -4.45 -0.70 13.07
N GLU A 71 -4.03 -1.67 12.25
CA GLU A 71 -2.72 -2.31 12.37
C GLU A 71 -1.57 -1.30 12.16
N VAL A 72 -1.66 -0.42 11.17
CA VAL A 72 -0.59 0.55 10.90
C VAL A 72 -0.57 1.66 11.95
N ASP A 73 -1.72 2.11 12.47
CA ASP A 73 -1.77 3.10 13.54
C ASP A 73 -1.18 2.58 14.85
N ASN A 74 -1.38 1.30 15.18
CA ASN A 74 -0.73 0.65 16.31
C ASN A 74 0.81 0.70 16.19
N VAL A 75 1.33 0.54 14.98
CA VAL A 75 2.78 0.66 14.72
C VAL A 75 3.24 2.11 14.79
N LYS A 76 2.48 3.06 14.23
CA LYS A 76 2.78 4.50 14.29
C LYS A 76 2.80 5.03 15.73
N ALA A 77 1.98 4.49 16.62
CA ALA A 77 1.99 4.82 18.04
C ALA A 77 3.33 4.47 18.72
N THR A 78 4.05 3.48 18.21
CA THR A 78 5.38 3.06 18.71
C THR A 78 6.52 3.74 17.93
N TYR A 79 6.35 3.94 16.63
CA TYR A 79 7.37 4.43 15.70
C TYR A 79 6.91 5.70 14.99
N ASP A 80 7.24 6.86 15.57
CA ASP A 80 6.90 8.21 15.10
C ASP A 80 7.48 8.63 13.73
N PHE A 81 8.25 7.77 13.07
CA PHE A 81 8.81 7.95 11.73
C PHE A 81 8.12 7.08 10.66
N VAL A 82 7.07 6.33 11.06
CA VAL A 82 6.23 5.53 10.18
C VAL A 82 5.06 6.37 9.68
N LEU A 83 4.74 6.24 8.40
CA LEU A 83 3.61 6.82 7.70
C LEU A 83 2.74 5.69 7.14
N SER A 84 1.44 5.95 7.00
CA SER A 84 0.48 5.05 6.36
C SER A 84 0.05 5.60 5.00
N GLY A 85 -0.14 4.71 4.03
CA GLY A 85 -0.52 5.07 2.69
C GLY A 85 -0.96 3.87 1.88
N LEU A 86 -1.49 4.13 0.69
CA LEU A 86 -1.85 3.08 -0.26
C LEU A 86 -1.35 3.43 -1.67
N GLU A 87 -0.98 2.38 -2.39
CA GLU A 87 -0.77 2.40 -3.83
C GLU A 87 -2.10 2.01 -4.47
N ILE A 88 -2.80 2.98 -5.04
CA ILE A 88 -4.13 2.78 -5.59
C ILE A 88 -4.03 2.69 -7.10
N ASP A 89 -4.54 1.60 -7.67
CA ASP A 89 -4.66 1.47 -9.12
C ASP A 89 -5.78 2.35 -9.65
N TYR A 90 -5.45 3.09 -10.71
CA TYR A 90 -6.42 3.86 -11.48
C TYR A 90 -6.99 3.00 -12.60
N TYR A 91 -8.30 2.79 -12.55
CA TYR A 91 -9.08 2.23 -13.63
C TYR A 91 -10.12 3.26 -14.08
N GLU A 92 -10.09 3.67 -15.36
CA GLU A 92 -11.03 4.64 -15.92
C GLU A 92 -12.50 4.24 -15.67
N GLN A 93 -12.79 2.94 -15.68
CA GLN A 93 -14.16 2.43 -15.47
C GLN A 93 -14.61 2.44 -14.00
N ARG A 94 -13.73 2.82 -13.05
CA ARG A 94 -13.95 2.72 -11.60
C ARG A 94 -13.73 4.06 -10.87
N GLU A 95 -13.82 5.19 -11.57
CA GLU A 95 -13.55 6.51 -11.00
C GLU A 95 -14.55 6.89 -9.89
N GLU A 96 -15.80 6.43 -9.97
CA GLU A 96 -16.81 6.69 -8.94
C GLU A 96 -16.45 5.99 -7.62
N GLU A 97 -16.06 4.71 -7.68
CA GLU A 97 -15.61 3.96 -6.52
C GLU A 97 -14.31 4.53 -5.95
N LEU A 98 -13.38 4.94 -6.81
CA LEU A 98 -12.18 5.65 -6.38
C LEU A 98 -12.53 6.94 -5.64
N HIS A 99 -13.44 7.76 -6.18
CA HIS A 99 -13.88 8.99 -5.53
C HIS A 99 -14.50 8.72 -4.15
N ASN A 100 -15.38 7.71 -4.05
CA ASN A 100 -15.99 7.32 -2.79
C ASN A 100 -14.94 6.86 -1.77
N PHE A 101 -13.96 6.07 -2.20
CA PHE A 101 -12.83 5.68 -1.36
C PHE A 101 -12.05 6.90 -0.84
N MET A 102 -11.78 7.89 -1.71
CA MET A 102 -11.03 9.09 -1.32
C MET A 102 -11.78 9.94 -0.30
N GLU A 103 -13.10 10.06 -0.43
CA GLU A 103 -13.95 10.78 0.54
C GLU A 103 -14.00 10.06 1.90
N GLU A 104 -14.05 8.72 1.89
CA GLU A 104 -14.21 7.92 3.11
C GLU A 104 -12.88 7.70 3.87
N TYR A 105 -11.79 7.40 3.16
CA TYR A 105 -10.52 6.97 3.74
C TYR A 105 -9.35 7.90 3.44
N GLY A 106 -9.46 8.80 2.45
CA GLY A 106 -8.33 9.58 1.97
C GLY A 106 -7.69 10.49 3.03
N ASN A 107 -8.46 10.97 4.00
CA ASN A 107 -7.96 11.79 5.11
C ASN A 107 -7.33 11.00 6.27
N GLN A 108 -7.42 9.67 6.25
CA GLN A 108 -6.84 8.76 7.26
C GLN A 108 -5.44 8.27 6.85
N LEU A 109 -5.03 8.55 5.61
CA LEU A 109 -3.74 8.17 5.04
C LEU A 109 -2.82 9.39 4.99
N ASP A 110 -1.53 9.18 5.27
CA ASP A 110 -0.51 10.23 5.19
C ASP A 110 -0.06 10.48 3.74
N PHE A 111 -0.17 9.47 2.88
CA PHE A 111 0.25 9.52 1.48
C PHE A 111 -0.55 8.53 0.61
N ILE A 112 -0.88 8.93 -0.62
CA ILE A 112 -1.56 8.10 -1.60
C ILE A 112 -0.79 8.22 -2.91
N ALA A 113 -0.45 7.08 -3.51
CA ALA A 113 0.10 7.03 -4.86
C ALA A 113 -0.96 6.49 -5.81
N GLY A 114 -1.32 7.29 -6.82
CA GLY A 114 -2.10 6.80 -7.96
C GLY A 114 -1.19 6.09 -8.95
N THR A 115 -1.56 4.88 -9.35
CA THR A 115 -0.74 4.01 -10.20
C THR A 115 -1.53 3.43 -11.35
N LEU A 116 -0.81 2.99 -12.37
CA LEU A 116 -1.39 2.37 -13.55
C LEU A 116 -0.57 1.12 -13.84
N HIS A 117 -1.03 -0.01 -13.29
CA HIS A 117 -0.43 -1.32 -13.56
C HIS A 117 -0.97 -1.96 -14.84
N GLU A 118 -2.16 -1.55 -15.27
CA GLU A 118 -2.83 -2.07 -16.46
C GLU A 118 -3.41 -0.93 -17.31
N THR A 119 -3.30 -1.00 -18.64
CA THR A 119 -3.97 -0.02 -19.51
C THR A 119 -5.48 -0.25 -19.57
N THR A 120 -5.89 -1.49 -19.31
CA THR A 120 -7.27 -1.96 -19.23
C THR A 120 -7.21 -3.23 -18.38
N ILE A 121 -8.26 -3.51 -17.59
CA ILE A 121 -8.28 -4.67 -16.69
C ILE A 121 -7.84 -5.95 -17.42
N GLY A 122 -6.82 -6.62 -16.90
CA GLY A 122 -6.19 -7.83 -17.45
C GLY A 122 -5.12 -7.59 -18.52
N TYR A 123 -4.76 -6.34 -18.82
CA TYR A 123 -3.73 -5.96 -19.78
C TYR A 123 -2.61 -5.14 -19.11
N PRO A 124 -1.59 -5.80 -18.54
CA PRO A 124 -0.57 -5.12 -17.76
C PRO A 124 0.36 -4.24 -18.63
N VAL A 125 0.70 -3.05 -18.13
CA VAL A 125 1.69 -2.17 -18.79
C VAL A 125 3.10 -2.79 -18.75
N THR A 126 3.37 -3.58 -17.71
CA THR A 126 4.62 -4.31 -17.53
C THR A 126 4.34 -5.79 -17.34
N THR A 127 4.87 -6.62 -18.23
CA THR A 127 4.81 -8.09 -18.08
C THR A 127 6.08 -8.58 -17.40
N ARG A 128 5.97 -9.54 -16.48
CA ARG A 128 7.13 -10.20 -15.83
C ARG A 128 8.16 -10.74 -16.83
N GLU A 129 7.73 -11.21 -17.99
CA GLU A 129 8.63 -11.65 -19.08
C GLU A 129 9.56 -10.56 -19.60
N LYS A 130 9.15 -9.27 -19.53
CA LYS A 130 9.99 -8.13 -19.92
C LYS A 130 10.99 -7.78 -18.81
N LEU A 131 10.61 -7.92 -17.55
CA LEU A 131 11.49 -7.67 -16.39
C LEU A 131 12.61 -8.70 -16.26
N VAL A 132 12.36 -9.98 -16.54
CA VAL A 132 13.39 -11.04 -16.46
C VAL A 132 14.44 -10.92 -17.58
N ARG A 133 14.20 -10.07 -18.59
CA ARG A 133 15.13 -9.82 -19.72
C ARG A 133 15.99 -8.56 -19.55
N LEU A 134 15.79 -7.78 -18.48
CA LEU A 134 16.63 -6.64 -18.11
C LEU A 134 17.78 -7.09 -17.20
#